data_AF-A0A7C3MKQ7-F1
#
_entry.id   AF-A0A7C3MKQ7-F1
#
_cell.length_a   1.000
_cell.length_b   1.000
_cell.length_c   1.000
_cell.angle_alpha   90.00
_cell.angle_beta   90.00
_cell.angle_gamma   90.00
#
_symmetry.space_group_name_H-M   'P 1'
#
loop_
_entity.id
_entity.type
_entity.pdbx_description
1 polymer ?
#
loop_
_entity_poly.entity_id
_entity_poly.type
_entity_poly.pdbx_seq_one_letter_code
_entity_poly.pdbx_strand_id
1 'polypeptide(L)'
;MKLLKRIIRWFGSKTVRQAVAAHKHVRKLLSAQYDLLSPQAIGGLTTALDALRTAIVEGAPKQELQSKLAALETAANKWLIPYPHHAWRENVEVLLVAIALAMGIRTFFLQPFKIPTGSMQPTLWGVTSTNLINQPQVEFPKGLARLRDWFAGVRYVHLVAKTDGPIEAVSRPWPPVIFSIFQSVRIGGKWHFIWFPPDYGAPPAGTLEARAGLQRGKIYRKGEDVIRLRVNAGDYLFVDRFTYNFRRPKRGEIVVFETRGIQAMPPDQQNTFYIKRLVGLGGETLALEKDYTVTGVPIAGVGIVGHLTVNGKPLPLFDRHFCNLYSFGNPARGATSLVYQPNQYYGHELRGLLGPGQTYTVPSNHYFVLGDNTFNSFDSRFWGAFPKQKVIGKAFFVYWPLSQRFGFGYL
;
A
#
# COMPACT_ATOMS: atom_id res chain seq x y z
N MET A 1 -38.69 -33.97 -15.22
CA MET A 1 -39.33 -32.84 -15.96
C MET A 1 -39.94 -31.73 -15.06
N LYS A 2 -40.69 -32.05 -13.99
CA LYS A 2 -41.30 -31.03 -13.09
C LYS A 2 -40.29 -30.16 -12.31
N LEU A 3 -39.17 -30.73 -11.85
CA LEU A 3 -38.13 -30.01 -11.11
C LEU A 3 -37.42 -28.96 -11.99
N LEU A 4 -37.04 -29.35 -13.22
CA LEU A 4 -36.37 -28.47 -14.18
C LEU A 4 -37.25 -27.27 -14.58
N LYS A 5 -38.56 -27.51 -14.82
CA LYS A 5 -39.54 -26.43 -15.08
C LYS A 5 -39.65 -25.43 -13.90
N ARG A 6 -39.55 -25.90 -12.66
CA ARG A 6 -39.55 -25.04 -11.46
C ARG A 6 -38.28 -24.18 -11.37
N ILE A 7 -37.12 -24.76 -11.68
CA ILE A 7 -35.83 -24.03 -11.69
C ILE A 7 -35.85 -22.94 -12.76
N ILE A 8 -36.26 -23.26 -13.99
CA ILE A 8 -36.37 -22.30 -15.10
C ILE A 8 -37.32 -21.15 -14.72
N ARG A 9 -38.47 -21.48 -14.13
CA ARG A 9 -39.46 -20.48 -13.70
C ARG A 9 -38.97 -19.59 -12.56
N TRP A 10 -38.14 -20.13 -11.67
CA TRP A 10 -37.49 -19.34 -10.61
C TRP A 10 -36.49 -18.35 -11.18
N PHE A 11 -35.65 -18.75 -12.15
CA PHE A 11 -34.75 -17.82 -12.84
C PHE A 11 -35.50 -16.79 -13.69
N GLY A 12 -36.60 -17.19 -14.34
CA GLY A 12 -37.36 -16.35 -15.28
C GLY A 12 -38.37 -15.37 -14.66
N SER A 13 -38.65 -15.43 -13.35
CA SER A 13 -39.68 -14.57 -12.74
C SER A 13 -39.24 -13.93 -11.42
N LYS A 14 -39.23 -12.59 -11.39
CA LYS A 14 -38.99 -11.80 -10.17
C LYS A 14 -40.02 -12.12 -9.08
N THR A 15 -41.31 -12.24 -9.44
CA THR A 15 -42.39 -12.54 -8.49
C THR A 15 -42.20 -13.90 -7.82
N VAL A 16 -41.79 -14.92 -8.58
CA VAL A 16 -41.52 -16.26 -8.02
C VAL A 16 -40.33 -16.22 -7.06
N ARG A 17 -39.26 -15.49 -7.39
CA ARG A 17 -38.12 -15.30 -6.47
C ARG A 17 -38.52 -14.59 -5.18
N GLN A 18 -39.33 -13.52 -5.28
CA GLN A 18 -39.85 -12.80 -4.13
C GLN A 18 -40.73 -13.72 -3.26
N ALA A 19 -41.66 -14.46 -3.85
CA ALA A 19 -42.53 -15.40 -3.13
C ALA A 19 -41.72 -16.50 -2.41
N VAL A 20 -40.71 -17.07 -3.06
CA VAL A 20 -39.82 -18.08 -2.45
C VAL A 20 -39.00 -17.49 -1.30
N ALA A 21 -38.46 -16.28 -1.48
CA ALA A 21 -37.69 -15.59 -0.45
C ALA A 21 -38.57 -15.24 0.77
N ALA A 22 -39.76 -14.68 0.55
CA ALA A 22 -40.72 -14.34 1.59
C ALA A 22 -41.18 -15.58 2.37
N HIS A 23 -41.57 -16.65 1.67
CA HIS A 23 -41.94 -17.92 2.29
C HIS A 23 -40.81 -18.46 3.18
N LYS A 24 -39.57 -18.50 2.66
CA LYS A 24 -38.40 -18.96 3.43
C LYS A 24 -38.14 -18.09 4.65
N HIS A 25 -38.26 -16.77 4.50
CA HIS A 25 -38.02 -15.81 5.58
C HIS A 25 -39.05 -15.95 6.70
N VAL A 26 -40.35 -15.87 6.37
CA VAL A 26 -41.45 -15.97 7.35
C VAL A 26 -41.44 -17.33 8.05
N ARG A 27 -41.16 -18.43 7.34
CA ARG A 27 -41.01 -19.76 7.96
C ARG A 27 -39.86 -19.80 8.97
N LYS A 28 -38.71 -19.20 8.65
CA LYS A 28 -37.57 -19.11 9.57
C LYS A 28 -37.93 -18.30 10.82
N LEU A 29 -38.67 -17.20 10.66
CA LEU A 29 -39.16 -16.38 11.77
C LEU A 29 -40.15 -17.14 12.65
N LEU A 30 -41.14 -17.81 12.04
CA LEU A 30 -42.11 -18.65 12.75
C LEU A 30 -41.40 -19.73 13.56
N SER A 31 -40.41 -20.43 12.99
CA SER A 31 -39.63 -21.43 13.73
C SER A 31 -38.81 -20.83 14.87
N ALA A 32 -38.26 -19.62 14.69
CA ALA A 32 -37.46 -18.95 15.72
C ALA A 32 -38.30 -18.36 16.86
N GLN A 33 -39.57 -18.04 16.59
CA GLN A 33 -40.49 -17.42 17.56
C GLN A 33 -41.57 -18.39 18.02
N TYR A 34 -41.47 -19.67 17.68
CA TYR A 34 -42.53 -20.66 17.88
C TYR A 34 -43.02 -20.69 19.34
N ASP A 35 -42.07 -20.64 20.28
CA ASP A 35 -42.35 -20.70 21.73
C ASP A 35 -42.92 -19.38 22.30
N LEU A 36 -42.89 -18.29 21.52
CA LEU A 36 -43.36 -16.96 21.91
C LEU A 36 -44.75 -16.64 21.36
N LEU A 37 -45.23 -17.42 20.39
CA LEU A 37 -46.46 -17.14 19.65
C LEU A 37 -47.65 -17.93 20.22
N SER A 38 -48.85 -17.33 20.17
CA SER A 38 -50.07 -18.04 20.56
C SER A 38 -50.42 -19.15 19.55
N PRO A 39 -51.16 -20.20 19.95
CA PRO A 39 -51.61 -21.25 19.03
C PRO A 39 -52.39 -20.70 17.82
N GLN A 40 -53.16 -19.64 18.00
CA GLN A 40 -53.89 -18.96 16.93
C GLN A 40 -52.94 -18.28 15.93
N ALA A 41 -51.88 -17.64 16.42
CA ALA A 41 -50.85 -17.00 15.60
C ALA A 41 -50.09 -18.02 14.76
N ILE A 42 -49.68 -19.13 15.37
CA ILE A 42 -49.01 -20.25 14.69
C ILE A 42 -49.91 -20.81 13.59
N GLY A 43 -51.18 -21.10 13.91
CA GLY A 43 -52.15 -21.60 12.93
C GLY A 43 -52.29 -20.66 11.73
N GLY A 44 -52.51 -19.36 11.98
CA GLY A 44 -52.68 -18.37 10.91
C GLY A 44 -51.45 -18.22 10.00
N LEU A 45 -50.25 -18.21 10.58
CA LEU A 45 -49.00 -18.14 9.81
C LEU A 45 -48.74 -19.41 8.99
N THR A 46 -49.02 -20.58 9.57
CA THR A 46 -48.82 -21.88 8.90
C THR A 46 -49.76 -22.02 7.70
N THR A 47 -51.04 -21.66 7.86
CA THR A 47 -52.01 -21.64 6.74
C THR A 47 -51.57 -20.73 5.60
N ALA A 48 -51.08 -19.52 5.92
CA ALA A 48 -50.61 -18.59 4.89
C ALA A 48 -49.33 -19.09 4.18
N LEU A 49 -48.40 -19.70 4.94
CA LEU A 49 -47.18 -20.31 4.40
C LEU A 49 -47.52 -21.45 3.45
N ASP A 50 -48.40 -22.36 3.86
CA ASP A 50 -48.79 -23.51 3.05
C ASP A 50 -49.54 -23.09 1.79
N ALA A 51 -50.44 -22.09 1.89
CA ALA A 51 -51.13 -21.54 0.72
C ALA A 51 -50.15 -20.93 -0.30
N LEU A 52 -49.14 -20.18 0.15
CA LEU A 52 -48.12 -19.62 -0.74
C LEU A 52 -47.21 -20.73 -1.32
N ARG A 53 -46.85 -21.72 -0.52
CA ARG A 53 -46.05 -22.87 -0.96
C ARG A 53 -46.76 -23.65 -2.06
N THR A 54 -48.05 -23.95 -1.89
CA THR A 54 -48.88 -24.64 -2.87
C THR A 54 -48.92 -23.85 -4.18
N ALA A 55 -49.19 -22.54 -4.12
CA ALA A 55 -49.17 -21.68 -5.31
C ALA A 55 -47.81 -21.67 -6.04
N ILE A 56 -46.68 -21.68 -5.31
CA ILE A 56 -45.33 -21.78 -5.91
C ILE A 56 -45.12 -23.15 -6.58
N VAL A 57 -45.54 -24.23 -5.90
CA VAL A 57 -45.32 -25.63 -6.29
C VAL A 57 -46.16 -26.00 -7.51
N GLU A 58 -47.42 -25.58 -7.55
CA GLU A 58 -48.37 -25.78 -8.65
C GLU A 58 -48.12 -24.83 -9.80
N GLY A 59 -47.41 -23.73 -9.53
CA GLY A 59 -47.07 -22.75 -10.55
C GLY A 59 -48.26 -21.87 -10.91
N ALA A 60 -48.94 -21.35 -9.89
CA ALA A 60 -50.02 -20.38 -10.00
C ALA A 60 -49.63 -19.11 -10.80
N PRO A 61 -50.57 -18.48 -11.52
CA PRO A 61 -50.31 -17.25 -12.26
C PRO A 61 -49.80 -16.11 -11.37
N LYS A 62 -49.17 -15.11 -11.97
CA LYS A 62 -48.54 -13.98 -11.26
C LYS A 62 -49.49 -13.30 -10.27
N GLN A 63 -50.75 -13.10 -10.67
CA GLN A 63 -51.76 -12.40 -9.90
C GLN A 63 -52.16 -13.18 -8.63
N GLU A 64 -52.28 -14.50 -8.74
CA GLU A 64 -52.54 -15.37 -7.59
C GLU A 64 -51.34 -15.43 -6.65
N LEU A 65 -50.11 -15.55 -7.18
CA LEU A 65 -48.89 -15.50 -6.36
C LEU A 65 -48.77 -14.20 -5.57
N GLN A 66 -49.12 -13.06 -6.18
CA GLN A 66 -49.13 -11.76 -5.50
C GLN A 66 -50.18 -11.71 -4.39
N SER A 67 -51.37 -12.25 -4.63
CA SER A 67 -52.43 -12.35 -3.63
C SER A 67 -52.00 -13.20 -2.43
N LYS A 68 -51.45 -14.40 -2.67
CA LYS A 68 -50.95 -15.28 -1.60
C LYS A 68 -49.75 -14.68 -0.85
N LEU A 69 -48.87 -13.96 -1.56
CA LEU A 69 -47.77 -13.22 -0.95
C LEU A 69 -48.27 -12.12 -0.01
N ALA A 70 -49.23 -11.30 -0.46
CA ALA A 70 -49.82 -10.24 0.35
C ALA A 70 -50.56 -10.79 1.58
N ALA A 71 -51.25 -11.94 1.45
CA ALA A 71 -51.87 -12.62 2.57
C ALA A 71 -50.83 -13.10 3.60
N LEU A 72 -49.69 -13.64 3.14
CA LEU A 72 -48.59 -14.03 4.01
C LEU A 72 -47.96 -12.82 4.72
N GLU A 73 -47.73 -11.72 4.01
CA GLU A 73 -47.20 -10.47 4.59
C GLU A 73 -48.15 -9.90 5.65
N THR A 74 -49.46 -9.94 5.38
CA THR A 74 -50.49 -9.49 6.34
C THR A 74 -50.47 -10.36 7.60
N ALA A 75 -50.40 -11.68 7.46
CA ALA A 75 -50.30 -12.59 8.59
C ALA A 75 -48.98 -12.41 9.37
N ALA A 76 -47.86 -12.23 8.66
CA ALA A 76 -46.55 -11.97 9.23
C ALA A 76 -46.54 -10.68 10.06
N ASN A 77 -47.03 -9.57 9.50
CA ASN A 77 -47.05 -8.27 10.20
C ASN A 77 -48.00 -8.26 11.40
N LYS A 78 -49.07 -9.07 11.36
CA LYS A 78 -50.01 -9.18 12.48
C LYS A 78 -49.44 -9.96 13.65
N TRP A 79 -48.73 -11.07 13.36
CA TRP A 79 -48.43 -12.08 14.37
C TRP A 79 -46.96 -12.18 14.75
N LEU A 80 -46.02 -11.90 13.83
CA LEU A 80 -44.60 -12.01 14.14
C LEU A 80 -44.12 -10.83 14.97
N ILE A 81 -43.27 -11.12 15.93
CA ILE A 81 -42.61 -10.12 16.76
C ILE A 81 -41.46 -9.53 15.93
N PRO A 82 -41.43 -8.21 15.65
CA PRO A 82 -40.33 -7.61 14.92
C PRO A 82 -39.04 -7.73 15.74
N TYR A 83 -37.95 -8.13 15.08
CA TYR A 83 -36.65 -8.12 15.76
C TYR A 83 -36.26 -6.69 16.15
N PRO A 84 -35.80 -6.47 17.39
CA PRO A 84 -35.24 -5.18 17.79
C PRO A 84 -34.08 -4.81 16.85
N HIS A 85 -34.10 -3.58 16.34
CA HIS A 85 -33.01 -3.01 15.52
C HIS A 85 -32.62 -3.82 14.27
N HIS A 86 -33.58 -4.35 13.50
CA HIS A 86 -33.31 -5.08 12.24
C HIS A 86 -32.34 -4.36 11.28
N ALA A 87 -32.49 -3.04 11.13
CA ALA A 87 -31.61 -2.22 10.28
C ALA A 87 -30.14 -2.24 10.73
N TRP A 88 -29.89 -2.32 12.05
CA TRP A 88 -28.52 -2.38 12.57
C TRP A 88 -27.85 -3.71 12.20
N ARG A 89 -28.57 -4.83 12.35
CA ARG A 89 -28.03 -6.16 12.01
C ARG A 89 -27.65 -6.26 10.54
N GLU A 90 -28.51 -5.80 9.63
CA GLU A 90 -28.22 -5.82 8.18
C GLU A 90 -26.98 -4.98 7.84
N ASN A 91 -26.89 -3.76 8.39
CA ASN A 91 -25.72 -2.92 8.20
C ASN A 91 -24.44 -3.56 8.75
N VAL A 92 -24.51 -4.23 9.91
CA VAL A 92 -23.37 -4.95 10.49
C VAL A 92 -22.97 -6.14 9.64
N GLU A 93 -23.93 -6.94 9.16
CA GLU A 93 -23.64 -8.09 8.30
C GLU A 93 -22.98 -7.64 6.99
N VAL A 94 -23.52 -6.61 6.33
CA VAL A 94 -22.93 -6.01 5.13
C VAL A 94 -21.53 -5.48 5.41
N LEU A 95 -21.33 -4.78 6.53
CA LEU A 95 -20.02 -4.29 6.94
C LEU A 95 -19.02 -5.42 7.16
N LEU A 96 -19.42 -6.49 7.86
CA LEU A 96 -18.56 -7.66 8.11
C LEU A 96 -18.20 -8.38 6.81
N VAL A 97 -19.16 -8.57 5.90
CA VAL A 97 -18.90 -9.17 4.58
C VAL A 97 -17.96 -8.28 3.76
N ALA A 98 -18.17 -6.96 3.78
CA ALA A 98 -17.29 -6.02 3.09
C ALA A 98 -15.86 -6.03 3.67
N ILE A 99 -15.72 -6.06 5.00
CA ILE A 99 -14.41 -6.18 5.67
C ILE A 99 -13.75 -7.52 5.30
N ALA A 100 -14.47 -8.63 5.38
CA ALA A 100 -13.94 -9.96 5.05
C ALA A 100 -13.48 -10.04 3.58
N LEU A 101 -14.27 -9.50 2.64
CA LEU A 101 -13.92 -9.41 1.23
C LEU A 101 -12.68 -8.52 1.03
N ALA A 102 -12.65 -7.33 1.65
CA ALA A 102 -11.51 -6.43 1.57
C ALA A 102 -10.24 -7.07 2.16
N MET A 103 -10.35 -7.79 3.28
CA MET A 103 -9.24 -8.55 3.87
C MET A 103 -8.79 -9.70 2.97
N GLY A 104 -9.71 -10.44 2.35
CA GLY A 104 -9.41 -11.50 1.38
C GLY A 104 -8.66 -10.96 0.16
N ILE A 105 -9.18 -9.91 -0.47
CA ILE A 105 -8.52 -9.23 -1.60
C ILE A 105 -7.13 -8.74 -1.18
N ARG A 106 -7.03 -8.10 -0.01
CA ARG A 106 -5.78 -7.55 0.51
C ARG A 106 -4.72 -8.62 0.78
N THR A 107 -5.16 -9.76 1.30
CA THR A 107 -4.25 -10.84 1.72
C THR A 107 -3.71 -11.60 0.52
N PHE A 108 -4.55 -11.87 -0.48
CA PHE A 108 -4.21 -12.79 -1.56
C PHE A 108 -3.84 -12.11 -2.89
N PHE A 109 -4.33 -10.91 -3.16
CA PHE A 109 -4.20 -10.29 -4.48
C PHE A 109 -3.41 -8.98 -4.44
N LEU A 110 -3.82 -8.04 -3.59
CA LEU A 110 -3.37 -6.65 -3.68
C LEU A 110 -3.00 -6.08 -2.32
N GLN A 111 -1.72 -5.76 -2.13
CA GLN A 111 -1.28 -5.08 -0.91
C GLN A 111 -0.88 -3.64 -1.22
N PRO A 112 -1.51 -2.62 -0.57
CA PRO A 112 -1.05 -1.24 -0.69
C PRO A 112 0.26 -1.05 0.07
N PHE A 113 1.22 -0.41 -0.59
CA PHE A 113 2.51 -0.02 -0.02
C PHE A 113 2.76 1.46 -0.25
N LYS A 114 3.47 2.05 0.70
CA LYS A 114 4.02 3.39 0.57
C LYS A 114 5.52 3.32 0.48
N ILE A 115 6.13 4.14 -0.38
CA ILE A 115 7.58 4.15 -0.58
C ILE A 115 8.22 5.17 0.40
N PRO A 116 8.95 4.70 1.43
CA PRO A 116 9.47 5.61 2.46
C PRO A 116 10.72 6.39 2.00
N THR A 117 11.53 5.82 1.10
CA THR A 117 12.86 6.35 0.75
C THR A 117 13.05 6.54 -0.76
N GLY A 118 13.96 7.43 -1.14
CA GLY A 118 14.27 7.76 -2.53
C GLY A 118 15.17 6.75 -3.26
N SER A 119 15.40 5.54 -2.72
CA SER A 119 16.36 4.58 -3.29
C SER A 119 15.99 4.05 -4.67
N MET A 120 14.71 4.16 -5.04
CA MET A 120 14.19 3.73 -6.34
C MET A 120 13.98 4.90 -7.30
N GLN A 121 14.36 6.13 -6.95
CA GLN A 121 14.27 7.26 -7.88
C GLN A 121 15.21 7.06 -9.08
N PRO A 122 14.85 7.50 -10.29
CA PRO A 122 13.62 8.21 -10.66
C PRO A 122 12.39 7.30 -10.85
N THR A 123 12.57 5.97 -10.84
CA THR A 123 11.53 4.96 -11.13
C THR A 123 10.38 4.98 -10.14
N LEU A 124 10.65 5.03 -8.83
CA LEU A 124 9.66 5.18 -7.76
C LEU A 124 10.14 6.22 -6.75
N TRP A 125 9.23 7.12 -6.38
CA TRP A 125 9.57 8.27 -5.56
C TRP A 125 9.28 7.98 -4.09
N GLY A 126 10.27 8.17 -3.24
CA GLY A 126 10.08 8.14 -1.79
C GLY A 126 9.59 9.46 -1.21
N VAL A 127 9.30 9.45 0.09
CA VAL A 127 8.90 10.63 0.86
C VAL A 127 10.08 11.61 0.98
N THR A 128 9.93 12.78 0.38
CA THR A 128 10.89 13.90 0.52
C THR A 128 10.29 15.03 1.36
N SER A 129 11.15 15.81 1.98
CA SER A 129 10.74 16.98 2.77
C SER A 129 11.71 18.13 2.56
N THR A 130 11.16 19.32 2.38
CA THR A 130 11.91 20.57 2.32
C THR A 130 11.69 21.32 3.63
N ASN A 131 12.78 21.67 4.30
CA ASN A 131 12.72 22.52 5.48
C ASN A 131 12.58 23.99 5.06
N LEU A 132 11.45 24.59 5.44
CA LEU A 132 11.07 25.97 5.12
C LEU A 132 11.28 26.90 6.30
N ILE A 133 11.95 26.47 7.37
CA ILE A 133 12.15 27.27 8.58
C ILE A 133 12.88 28.59 8.30
N ASN A 134 13.84 28.58 7.38
CA ASN A 134 14.60 29.75 6.95
C ASN A 134 13.97 30.48 5.74
N GLN A 135 12.72 30.15 5.40
CA GLN A 135 11.99 30.74 4.27
C GLN A 135 10.62 31.26 4.76
N PRO A 136 10.61 32.27 5.66
CA PRO A 136 9.38 32.75 6.27
C PRO A 136 8.34 33.27 5.25
N GLN A 137 8.81 33.80 4.12
CA GLN A 137 8.01 34.28 2.99
C GLN A 137 7.17 33.20 2.30
N VAL A 138 7.51 31.91 2.48
CA VAL A 138 6.74 30.81 1.89
C VAL A 138 5.52 30.55 2.77
N GLU A 139 4.39 31.14 2.37
CA GLU A 139 3.10 30.90 3.01
C GLU A 139 2.55 29.50 2.68
N PHE A 140 1.92 28.87 3.68
CA PHE A 140 1.26 27.60 3.46
C PHE A 140 -0.07 27.82 2.75
N PRO A 141 -0.35 27.07 1.67
CA PRO A 141 -1.58 27.24 0.93
C PRO A 141 -2.79 26.95 1.81
N LYS A 142 -3.87 27.68 1.56
CA LYS A 142 -5.16 27.57 2.24
C LYS A 142 -6.24 27.15 1.23
N GLY A 143 -7.37 26.65 1.73
CA GLY A 143 -8.54 26.31 0.91
C GLY A 143 -8.23 25.38 -0.27
N LEU A 144 -8.69 25.77 -1.47
CA LEU A 144 -8.56 24.97 -2.70
C LEU A 144 -7.12 24.73 -3.14
N ALA A 145 -6.21 25.69 -2.90
CA ALA A 145 -4.79 25.49 -3.23
C ALA A 145 -4.19 24.36 -2.39
N ARG A 146 -4.58 24.25 -1.11
CA ARG A 146 -4.14 23.16 -0.22
C ARG A 146 -4.73 21.83 -0.65
N LEU A 147 -5.98 21.81 -1.13
CA LEU A 147 -6.62 20.61 -1.64
C LEU A 147 -5.96 20.11 -2.93
N ARG A 148 -5.64 21.02 -3.86
CA ARG A 148 -4.87 20.71 -5.07
C ARG A 148 -3.51 20.11 -4.74
N ASP A 149 -2.79 20.74 -3.83
CA ASP A 149 -1.50 20.27 -3.33
C ASP A 149 -1.63 18.88 -2.69
N TRP A 150 -2.69 18.64 -1.92
CA TRP A 150 -2.97 17.33 -1.35
C TRP A 150 -3.13 16.27 -2.43
N PHE A 151 -3.91 16.51 -3.49
CA PHE A 151 -4.02 15.57 -4.63
C PHE A 151 -2.69 15.33 -5.35
N ALA A 152 -1.81 16.33 -5.39
CA ALA A 152 -0.44 16.20 -5.87
C ALA A 152 0.51 15.50 -4.86
N GLY A 153 0.01 15.05 -3.72
CA GLY A 153 0.78 14.36 -2.68
C GLY A 153 1.60 15.30 -1.80
N VAL A 154 1.34 16.61 -1.85
CA VAL A 154 2.05 17.62 -1.07
C VAL A 154 1.26 17.91 0.20
N ARG A 155 1.96 17.91 1.32
CA ARG A 155 1.41 18.21 2.65
C ARG A 155 2.36 19.11 3.42
N TYR A 156 1.80 19.90 4.32
CA TYR A 156 2.53 20.92 5.06
C TYR A 156 2.45 20.63 6.55
N VAL A 157 3.61 20.58 7.23
CA VAL A 157 3.72 20.36 8.67
C VAL A 157 4.20 21.66 9.30
N HIS A 158 3.41 22.19 10.22
CA HIS A 158 3.70 23.40 10.98
C HIS A 158 3.62 23.11 12.47
N LEU A 159 4.67 23.41 13.22
CA LEU A 159 4.67 23.38 14.68
C LEU A 159 5.28 24.67 15.22
N VAL A 160 4.53 25.32 16.11
CA VAL A 160 4.92 26.54 16.81
C VAL A 160 5.08 26.21 18.29
N ALA A 161 6.11 26.78 18.93
CA ALA A 161 6.36 26.60 20.35
C ALA A 161 5.23 27.25 21.18
N LYS A 162 4.61 26.47 22.08
CA LYS A 162 3.53 26.92 22.97
C LYS A 162 4.06 27.49 24.30
N THR A 163 5.32 27.23 24.61
CA THR A 163 6.03 27.59 25.84
C THR A 163 7.48 27.93 25.52
N ASP A 164 8.10 28.77 26.34
CA ASP A 164 9.53 29.01 26.28
C ASP A 164 10.29 27.78 26.81
N GLY A 165 11.42 27.44 26.19
CA GLY A 165 12.32 26.42 26.73
C GLY A 165 13.02 25.58 25.66
N PRO A 166 13.91 24.66 26.10
CA PRO A 166 14.69 23.82 25.20
C PRO A 166 13.84 22.70 24.58
N ILE A 167 14.24 22.21 23.40
CA ILE A 167 13.82 20.89 22.92
C ILE A 167 14.42 19.83 23.84
N GLU A 168 13.55 19.12 24.56
CA GLU A 168 13.94 18.09 25.51
C GLU A 168 13.93 16.69 24.88
N ALA A 169 12.91 16.41 24.05
CA ALA A 169 12.68 15.11 23.43
C ALA A 169 11.86 15.21 22.14
N VAL A 170 12.11 14.29 21.22
CA VAL A 170 11.26 14.01 20.05
C VAL A 170 10.84 12.55 20.15
N SER A 171 9.53 12.30 20.19
CA SER A 171 9.01 10.94 20.27
C SER A 171 9.13 10.24 18.91
N ARG A 172 9.09 8.91 18.91
CA ARG A 172 8.80 8.16 17.69
C ARG A 172 7.34 8.38 17.27
N PRO A 173 7.01 8.21 15.98
CA PRO A 173 5.62 8.26 15.54
C PRO A 173 4.81 7.07 16.08
N TRP A 174 3.52 7.31 16.30
CA TRP A 174 2.55 6.30 16.74
C TRP A 174 1.31 6.29 15.84
N PRO A 175 0.77 5.11 15.46
CA PRO A 175 1.39 3.79 15.59
C PRO A 175 2.64 3.68 14.69
N PRO A 176 3.58 2.76 15.01
CA PRO A 176 4.86 2.68 14.31
C PRO A 176 4.79 2.02 12.91
N VAL A 177 3.59 1.77 12.34
CA VAL A 177 3.43 0.93 11.14
C VAL A 177 2.59 1.61 10.06
N ILE A 178 3.18 1.78 8.85
CA ILE A 178 2.65 2.23 7.53
C ILE A 178 1.89 3.58 7.49
N PHE A 179 1.12 3.93 8.53
CA PHE A 179 0.40 5.19 8.67
C PHE A 179 0.60 5.75 10.09
N SER A 180 1.69 6.50 10.27
CA SER A 180 1.92 7.24 11.51
C SER A 180 0.84 8.31 11.70
N ILE A 181 0.10 8.23 12.80
CA ILE A 181 -1.04 9.13 13.08
C ILE A 181 -0.54 10.39 13.77
N PHE A 182 0.35 10.26 14.74
CA PHE A 182 0.94 11.41 15.39
C PHE A 182 2.39 11.18 15.82
N GLN A 183 3.13 12.27 15.99
CA GLN A 183 4.44 12.32 16.61
C GLN A 183 4.47 13.53 17.54
N SER A 184 5.26 13.47 18.61
CA SER A 184 5.27 14.53 19.62
C SER A 184 6.67 15.07 19.88
N VAL A 185 6.74 16.36 20.18
CA VAL A 185 7.98 17.08 20.54
C VAL A 185 7.76 17.73 21.90
N ARG A 186 8.71 17.56 22.81
CA ARG A 186 8.68 18.17 24.15
C ARG A 186 9.57 19.41 24.16
N ILE A 187 8.97 20.56 24.48
CA ILE A 187 9.63 21.88 24.50
C ILE A 187 9.23 22.58 25.79
N GLY A 188 10.22 22.96 26.61
CA GLY A 188 9.97 23.69 27.87
C GLY A 188 8.94 23.00 28.76
N GLY A 189 9.11 21.70 28.99
CA GLY A 189 8.20 20.87 29.79
C GLY A 189 6.86 20.51 29.16
N LYS A 190 6.52 21.03 27.96
CA LYS A 190 5.20 20.81 27.33
C LYS A 190 5.28 19.97 26.06
N TRP A 191 4.35 19.02 25.92
CA TRP A 191 4.19 18.22 24.71
C TRP A 191 3.45 18.97 23.60
N HIS A 192 4.01 18.89 22.40
CA HIS A 192 3.48 19.43 21.16
C HIS A 192 3.23 18.27 20.21
N PHE A 193 2.05 18.21 19.60
CA PHE A 193 1.63 17.09 18.77
C PHE A 193 1.60 17.49 17.30
N ILE A 194 2.18 16.63 16.46
CA ILE A 194 2.16 16.69 15.01
C ILE A 194 1.24 15.59 14.53
N TRP A 195 0.12 15.96 13.92
CA TRP A 195 -0.77 15.01 13.27
C TRP A 195 -0.26 14.68 11.87
N PHE A 196 -0.26 13.40 11.53
CA PHE A 196 0.23 12.85 10.27
C PHE A 196 1.67 13.30 9.93
N PRO A 197 2.65 12.99 10.81
CA PRO A 197 4.04 13.39 10.60
C PRO A 197 4.60 12.87 9.26
N PRO A 198 5.70 13.45 8.77
CA PRO A 198 6.45 12.85 7.67
C PRO A 198 6.86 11.42 8.06
N ASP A 199 6.99 10.56 7.05
CA ASP A 199 7.31 9.16 7.33
C ASP A 199 8.68 9.03 7.95
N TYR A 200 8.70 8.23 9.02
CA TYR A 200 9.91 7.86 9.73
C TYR A 200 10.68 6.85 8.87
N GLY A 201 11.69 7.34 8.18
CA GLY A 201 12.63 6.50 7.43
C GLY A 201 13.74 5.94 8.33
N ALA A 202 14.75 5.31 7.72
CA ALA A 202 15.95 4.86 8.43
C ALA A 202 16.65 6.05 9.12
N PRO A 203 16.88 6.00 10.44
CA PRO A 203 17.66 7.01 11.15
C PRO A 203 19.12 7.07 10.64
N PRO A 204 19.80 8.24 10.71
CA PRO A 204 19.28 9.52 11.20
C PRO A 204 18.48 10.27 10.13
N ALA A 205 18.77 10.08 8.84
CA ALA A 205 18.23 10.91 7.74
C ALA A 205 16.69 10.87 7.62
N GLY A 206 16.07 9.74 7.98
CA GLY A 206 14.62 9.56 7.92
C GLY A 206 13.84 10.14 9.10
N THR A 207 14.51 10.63 10.14
CA THR A 207 13.89 11.13 11.37
C THR A 207 13.26 12.52 11.19
N LEU A 208 12.31 12.89 12.05
CA LEU A 208 11.74 14.23 12.04
C LEU A 208 12.82 15.28 12.35
N GLU A 209 13.73 14.93 13.24
CA GLU A 209 14.87 15.74 13.67
C GLU A 209 15.75 16.10 12.49
N ALA A 210 16.15 15.12 11.69
CA ALA A 210 16.94 15.37 10.49
C ALA A 210 16.17 16.20 9.46
N ARG A 211 14.88 15.91 9.24
CA ARG A 211 14.05 16.63 8.25
C ARG A 211 13.80 18.08 8.63
N ALA A 212 13.56 18.37 9.91
CA ALA A 212 13.23 19.69 10.43
C ALA A 212 14.42 20.44 11.04
N GLY A 213 15.60 19.82 11.10
CA GLY A 213 16.79 20.41 11.73
C GLY A 213 16.63 20.61 13.24
N LEU A 214 15.91 19.70 13.92
CA LEU A 214 15.72 19.79 15.36
C LEU A 214 17.00 19.37 16.08
N GLN A 215 17.44 20.22 17.00
CA GLN A 215 18.62 19.99 17.82
C GLN A 215 18.19 19.95 19.28
N ARG A 216 18.57 18.87 19.98
CA ARG A 216 18.29 18.74 21.42
C ARG A 216 18.99 19.87 22.18
N GLY A 217 18.30 20.49 23.13
CA GLY A 217 18.80 21.62 23.90
C GLY A 217 18.62 23.00 23.23
N LYS A 218 18.28 23.07 21.93
CA LYS A 218 17.96 24.36 21.30
C LYS A 218 16.74 24.98 21.98
N ILE A 219 16.88 26.23 22.43
CA ILE A 219 15.85 26.99 23.14
C ILE A 219 14.94 27.68 22.11
N TYR A 220 13.63 27.54 22.31
CA TYR A 220 12.61 28.24 21.55
C TYR A 220 11.85 29.20 22.46
N ARG A 221 11.39 30.31 21.88
CA ARG A 221 10.43 31.22 22.53
C ARG A 221 9.00 30.85 22.14
N LYS A 222 8.04 31.08 23.03
CA LYS A 222 6.62 30.93 22.74
C LYS A 222 6.24 31.76 21.51
N GLY A 223 5.59 31.13 20.54
CA GLY A 223 5.21 31.73 19.26
C GLY A 223 6.26 31.54 18.15
N GLU A 224 7.45 31.02 18.46
CA GLU A 224 8.49 30.74 17.47
C GLU A 224 8.16 29.49 16.64
N ASP A 225 8.44 29.55 15.34
CA ASP A 225 8.37 28.40 14.45
C ASP A 225 9.43 27.36 14.85
N VAL A 226 8.99 26.14 15.16
CA VAL A 226 9.88 25.01 15.48
C VAL A 226 10.03 24.10 14.27
N ILE A 227 8.93 23.87 13.55
CA ILE A 227 8.89 23.00 12.38
C ILE A 227 8.09 23.69 11.28
N ARG A 228 8.71 23.85 10.12
CA ARG A 228 8.04 24.22 8.86
C ARG A 228 8.52 23.31 7.76
N LEU A 229 7.71 22.31 7.41
CA LEU A 229 8.06 21.33 6.37
C LEU A 229 7.02 21.36 5.26
N ARG A 230 7.51 21.35 4.02
CA ARG A 230 6.76 20.88 2.85
C ARG A 230 7.17 19.44 2.58
N VAL A 231 6.22 18.51 2.65
CA VAL A 231 6.45 17.07 2.55
C VAL A 231 5.76 16.56 1.29
N ASN A 232 6.53 15.94 0.40
CA ASN A 232 5.98 15.17 -0.71
C ASN A 232 5.81 13.72 -0.23
N ALA A 233 4.60 13.17 -0.40
CA ALA A 233 4.24 11.87 0.14
C ALA A 233 4.95 10.69 -0.55
N GLY A 234 5.62 10.93 -1.69
CA GLY A 234 6.16 9.86 -2.53
C GLY A 234 5.04 9.04 -3.17
N ASP A 235 5.43 7.96 -3.83
CA ASP A 235 4.50 7.04 -4.49
C ASP A 235 3.92 6.05 -3.49
N TYR A 236 2.63 5.78 -3.67
CA TYR A 236 1.94 4.67 -3.03
C TYR A 236 1.48 3.76 -4.15
N LEU A 237 1.76 2.48 -3.99
CA LEU A 237 1.58 1.51 -5.04
C LEU A 237 0.90 0.24 -4.54
N PHE A 238 0.26 -0.47 -5.46
CA PHE A 238 -0.18 -1.82 -5.23
C PHE A 238 0.92 -2.82 -5.59
N VAL A 239 1.04 -3.82 -4.73
CA VAL A 239 1.87 -5.01 -4.94
C VAL A 239 0.97 -6.19 -5.27
N ASP A 240 1.26 -6.82 -6.40
CA ASP A 240 0.65 -8.06 -6.86
C ASP A 240 1.31 -9.23 -6.13
N ARG A 241 0.54 -9.87 -5.24
CA ARG A 241 0.95 -11.05 -4.47
C ARG A 241 0.55 -12.37 -5.14
N PHE A 242 -0.19 -12.30 -6.23
CA PHE A 242 -0.75 -13.48 -6.89
C PHE A 242 0.23 -14.04 -7.92
N THR A 243 0.82 -13.18 -8.75
CA THR A 243 1.64 -13.61 -9.90
C THR A 243 2.81 -14.53 -9.52
N TYR A 244 3.48 -14.26 -8.39
CA TYR A 244 4.64 -15.05 -7.98
C TYR A 244 4.33 -16.42 -7.37
N ASN A 245 3.05 -16.75 -7.18
CA ASN A 245 2.62 -18.09 -6.82
C ASN A 245 2.62 -19.04 -8.04
N PHE A 246 2.57 -18.50 -9.26
CA PHE A 246 2.48 -19.28 -10.51
C PHE A 246 3.74 -19.19 -11.38
N ARG A 247 4.54 -18.13 -11.21
CA ARG A 247 5.81 -17.98 -11.92
C ARG A 247 6.88 -17.38 -11.02
N ARG A 248 8.14 -17.62 -11.38
CA ARG A 248 9.26 -16.96 -10.71
C ARG A 248 9.35 -15.48 -11.13
N PRO A 249 9.83 -14.59 -10.24
CA PRO A 249 10.27 -13.25 -10.61
C PRO A 249 11.25 -13.28 -11.78
N LYS A 250 11.08 -12.35 -12.72
CA LYS A 250 11.99 -12.17 -13.86
C LYS A 250 12.99 -11.07 -13.55
N ARG A 251 14.20 -11.15 -14.11
CA ARG A 251 15.18 -10.07 -14.01
C ARG A 251 14.56 -8.77 -14.52
N GLY A 252 14.88 -7.67 -13.84
CA GLY A 252 14.38 -6.33 -14.12
C GLY A 252 13.07 -6.00 -13.41
N GLU A 253 12.32 -6.98 -12.91
CA GLU A 253 11.11 -6.69 -12.16
C GLU A 253 11.41 -6.01 -10.82
N ILE A 254 10.55 -5.06 -10.44
CA ILE A 254 10.61 -4.41 -9.14
C ILE A 254 9.86 -5.28 -8.14
N VAL A 255 10.63 -5.87 -7.23
CA VAL A 255 10.15 -6.85 -6.26
C VAL A 255 10.05 -6.22 -4.88
N VAL A 256 8.99 -6.58 -4.15
CA VAL A 256 8.84 -6.27 -2.73
C VAL A 256 9.16 -7.53 -1.93
N PHE A 257 9.99 -7.40 -0.89
CA PHE A 257 10.45 -8.54 -0.09
C PHE A 257 10.61 -8.19 1.39
N GLU A 258 10.54 -9.21 2.24
CA GLU A 258 10.79 -9.11 3.68
C GLU A 258 12.28 -9.09 4.01
N THR A 259 12.67 -8.18 4.89
CA THR A 259 14.06 -8.06 5.38
C THR A 259 14.35 -8.94 6.60
N ARG A 260 13.31 -9.56 7.18
CA ARG A 260 13.44 -10.40 8.38
C ARG A 260 14.42 -11.55 8.14
N GLY A 261 15.50 -11.60 8.92
CA GLY A 261 16.49 -12.68 8.88
C GLY A 261 17.56 -12.53 7.79
N ILE A 262 17.66 -11.37 7.13
CA ILE A 262 18.83 -11.05 6.29
C ILE A 262 19.97 -10.62 7.23
N GLN A 263 20.92 -11.52 7.46
CA GLN A 263 21.93 -11.40 8.53
C GLN A 263 22.81 -10.15 8.42
N ALA A 264 23.13 -9.71 7.20
CA ALA A 264 23.99 -8.55 6.97
C ALA A 264 23.26 -7.20 7.05
N MET A 265 21.95 -7.17 7.36
CA MET A 265 21.22 -5.92 7.59
C MET A 265 21.32 -5.46 9.04
N PRO A 266 21.38 -4.15 9.32
CA PRO A 266 21.26 -3.61 10.68
C PRO A 266 19.98 -4.07 11.39
N PRO A 267 19.99 -4.35 12.71
CA PRO A 267 18.82 -4.86 13.43
C PRO A 267 17.56 -3.99 13.33
N ASP A 268 17.72 -2.67 13.23
CA ASP A 268 16.62 -1.70 13.05
C ASP A 268 16.02 -1.71 11.63
N GLN A 269 16.71 -2.35 10.68
CA GLN A 269 16.26 -2.61 9.32
C GLN A 269 15.87 -4.06 9.08
N GLN A 270 15.98 -4.93 10.08
CA GLN A 270 15.41 -6.28 10.06
C GLN A 270 13.96 -6.21 10.57
N ASN A 271 13.01 -6.84 9.86
CA ASN A 271 11.55 -6.81 10.10
C ASN A 271 10.78 -5.65 9.45
N THR A 272 11.27 -5.16 8.31
CA THR A 272 10.53 -4.25 7.41
C THR A 272 10.42 -4.83 6.00
N PHE A 273 9.77 -4.10 5.10
CA PHE A 273 9.60 -4.46 3.69
C PHE A 273 10.45 -3.56 2.81
N TYR A 274 11.26 -4.16 1.93
CA TYR A 274 12.07 -3.42 0.97
C TYR A 274 11.52 -3.61 -0.44
N ILE A 275 11.71 -2.59 -1.26
CA ILE A 275 11.40 -2.59 -2.68
C ILE A 275 12.67 -2.23 -3.45
N LYS A 276 13.05 -3.11 -4.37
CA LYS A 276 14.26 -3.00 -5.18
C LYS A 276 14.06 -3.67 -6.54
N ARG A 277 14.93 -3.37 -7.50
CA ARG A 277 14.95 -4.02 -8.80
C ARG A 277 15.71 -5.35 -8.70
N LEU A 278 15.09 -6.42 -9.16
CA LEU A 278 15.73 -7.73 -9.25
C LEU A 278 16.77 -7.74 -10.37
N VAL A 279 18.05 -7.90 -10.03
CA VAL A 279 19.12 -7.84 -11.03
C VAL A 279 19.94 -9.13 -11.14
N GLY A 280 19.88 -10.02 -10.16
CA GLY A 280 20.60 -11.30 -10.15
C GLY A 280 19.73 -12.46 -9.70
N LEU A 281 19.83 -13.58 -10.41
CA LEU A 281 19.13 -14.83 -10.12
C LEU A 281 20.12 -15.87 -9.58
N GLY A 282 19.61 -16.86 -8.85
CA GLY A 282 20.44 -17.89 -8.24
C GLY A 282 21.28 -18.67 -9.25
N GLY A 283 22.56 -18.87 -8.93
CA GLY A 283 23.56 -19.53 -9.77
C GLY A 283 24.34 -18.58 -10.68
N GLU A 284 23.99 -17.29 -10.72
CA GLU A 284 24.63 -16.31 -11.61
C GLU A 284 25.80 -15.60 -10.94
N THR A 285 26.82 -15.25 -11.73
CA THR A 285 27.92 -14.39 -11.29
C THR A 285 27.71 -12.99 -11.83
N LEU A 286 27.68 -12.02 -10.92
CA LEU A 286 27.44 -10.61 -11.21
C LEU A 286 28.75 -9.84 -11.12
N ALA A 287 28.94 -8.86 -12.00
CA ALA A 287 30.01 -7.88 -11.90
C ALA A 287 29.55 -6.52 -12.44
N LEU A 288 30.22 -5.45 -12.02
CA LEU A 288 30.03 -4.13 -12.58
C LEU A 288 31.27 -3.72 -13.36
N GLU A 289 31.10 -3.50 -14.66
CA GLU A 289 32.17 -3.00 -15.53
C GLU A 289 32.10 -1.48 -15.60
N LYS A 290 33.22 -0.81 -15.28
CA LYS A 290 33.27 0.65 -15.19
C LYS A 290 32.96 1.28 -16.54
N ASP A 291 32.01 2.22 -16.53
CA ASP A 291 31.71 3.08 -17.67
C ASP A 291 32.33 4.47 -17.46
N TYR A 292 32.01 5.14 -16.34
CA TYR A 292 32.41 6.53 -16.10
C TYR A 292 32.43 6.90 -14.61
N THR A 293 32.86 8.13 -14.33
CA THR A 293 32.83 8.72 -12.99
C THR A 293 31.74 9.76 -12.85
N VAL A 294 31.19 9.93 -11.65
CA VAL A 294 30.25 11.01 -11.32
C VAL A 294 30.85 11.83 -10.20
N THR A 295 31.05 13.11 -10.43
CA THR A 295 31.60 14.09 -9.48
C THR A 295 30.47 14.85 -8.78
N GLY A 296 30.74 15.40 -7.59
CA GLY A 296 29.75 16.12 -6.79
C GLY A 296 28.72 15.23 -6.09
N VAL A 297 29.01 13.92 -5.93
CA VAL A 297 28.11 12.99 -5.24
C VAL A 297 27.97 13.40 -3.77
N PRO A 298 26.75 13.62 -3.24
CA PRO A 298 26.54 13.93 -1.84
C PRO A 298 27.14 12.80 -0.98
N ILE A 299 28.07 13.12 -0.09
CA ILE A 299 28.89 12.21 0.75
C ILE A 299 30.21 11.78 0.10
N ALA A 300 30.19 11.03 -1.00
CA ALA A 300 31.41 10.41 -1.53
C ALA A 300 32.31 11.38 -2.31
N GLY A 301 31.78 12.52 -2.78
CA GLY A 301 32.47 13.45 -3.67
C GLY A 301 32.57 12.92 -5.09
N VAL A 302 33.06 11.69 -5.28
CA VAL A 302 33.15 11.01 -6.57
C VAL A 302 32.63 9.57 -6.45
N GLY A 303 31.80 9.17 -7.41
CA GLY A 303 31.31 7.80 -7.58
C GLY A 303 31.79 7.19 -8.89
N ILE A 304 32.13 5.90 -8.87
CA ILE A 304 32.45 5.12 -10.08
C ILE A 304 31.21 4.36 -10.48
N VAL A 305 30.76 4.49 -11.72
CA VAL A 305 29.53 3.87 -12.19
C VAL A 305 29.81 2.97 -13.39
N GLY A 306 29.03 1.89 -13.47
CA GLY A 306 29.18 0.88 -14.49
C GLY A 306 27.89 0.14 -14.81
N HIS A 307 27.99 -0.67 -15.85
CA HIS A 307 26.93 -1.55 -16.30
C HIS A 307 27.08 -2.94 -15.68
N LEU A 308 25.94 -3.58 -15.45
CA LEU A 308 25.89 -4.92 -14.88
C LEU A 308 26.19 -5.96 -15.96
N THR A 309 27.15 -6.83 -15.65
CA THR A 309 27.38 -8.06 -16.40
C THR A 309 26.93 -9.26 -15.58
N VAL A 310 26.31 -10.21 -16.26
CA VAL A 310 25.78 -11.46 -15.70
C VAL A 310 26.46 -12.61 -16.44
N ASN A 311 27.20 -13.43 -15.71
CA ASN A 311 28.03 -14.51 -16.26
C ASN A 311 28.97 -14.01 -17.38
N GLY A 312 29.58 -12.84 -17.17
CA GLY A 312 30.50 -12.21 -18.12
C GLY A 312 29.83 -11.61 -19.36
N LYS A 313 28.49 -11.53 -19.42
CA LYS A 313 27.76 -10.92 -20.52
C LYS A 313 27.02 -9.67 -20.04
N PRO A 314 27.11 -8.52 -20.74
CA PRO A 314 26.32 -7.35 -20.39
C PRO A 314 24.83 -7.63 -20.60
N LEU A 315 23.99 -6.99 -19.77
CA LEU A 315 22.54 -7.07 -19.97
C LEU A 315 22.15 -6.45 -21.32
N PRO A 316 21.16 -7.02 -22.04
CA PRO A 316 20.72 -6.47 -23.31
C PRO A 316 20.19 -5.05 -23.15
N LEU A 317 20.66 -4.15 -24.02
CA LEU A 317 20.32 -2.72 -24.01
C LEU A 317 18.82 -2.44 -24.20
N PHE A 318 18.10 -3.38 -24.81
CA PHE A 318 16.68 -3.26 -25.15
C PHE A 318 15.76 -4.07 -24.23
N ASP A 319 16.27 -4.62 -23.12
CA ASP A 319 15.39 -5.24 -22.14
C ASP A 319 14.43 -4.16 -21.59
N ARG A 320 13.12 -4.33 -21.80
CA ARG A 320 12.11 -3.32 -21.44
C ARG A 320 12.17 -2.90 -19.96
N HIS A 321 12.64 -3.78 -19.08
CA HIS A 321 12.70 -3.49 -17.65
C HIS A 321 13.95 -2.68 -17.28
N PHE A 322 14.92 -2.65 -18.18
CA PHE A 322 16.14 -1.91 -18.01
C PHE A 322 16.32 -0.82 -19.06
N CYS A 323 15.50 -0.71 -20.09
CA CYS A 323 15.68 0.31 -21.14
C CYS A 323 15.55 1.74 -20.60
N ASN A 324 14.87 1.95 -19.46
CA ASN A 324 14.84 3.24 -18.76
C ASN A 324 16.01 3.42 -17.76
N LEU A 325 16.70 2.33 -17.39
CA LEU A 325 17.96 2.37 -16.62
C LEU A 325 19.14 2.54 -17.59
N TYR A 326 19.27 1.64 -18.56
CA TYR A 326 20.23 1.67 -19.64
C TYR A 326 19.77 2.51 -20.84
N SER A 327 18.83 3.46 -20.72
CA SER A 327 18.60 4.39 -21.84
C SER A 327 19.86 5.22 -21.98
N PHE A 328 20.70 4.83 -22.93
CA PHE A 328 21.94 5.48 -23.38
C PHE A 328 21.72 6.92 -23.92
N GLY A 329 20.63 7.60 -23.54
CA GLY A 329 20.30 8.96 -23.93
C GLY A 329 21.04 10.02 -23.12
N ASN A 330 21.52 9.70 -21.92
CA ASN A 330 22.48 10.52 -21.17
C ASN A 330 23.06 9.76 -19.97
N PRO A 331 24.38 9.78 -19.73
CA PRO A 331 25.40 10.46 -20.52
C PRO A 331 25.54 9.86 -21.92
N ALA A 332 25.90 10.74 -22.85
CA ALA A 332 26.36 10.35 -24.17
C ALA A 332 27.43 9.25 -24.07
N ARG A 333 27.35 8.28 -24.97
CA ARG A 333 28.39 7.28 -25.22
C ARG A 333 29.76 8.00 -25.29
N GLY A 334 30.68 7.66 -24.39
CA GLY A 334 32.04 8.23 -24.36
C GLY A 334 32.32 9.29 -23.28
N ALA A 335 31.33 9.71 -22.47
CA ALA A 335 31.61 10.56 -21.33
C ALA A 335 32.47 9.81 -20.30
N THR A 336 33.63 10.35 -19.92
CA THR A 336 34.52 9.78 -18.89
C THR A 336 34.16 10.28 -17.48
N SER A 337 33.47 11.41 -17.41
CA SER A 337 33.00 12.01 -16.16
C SER A 337 31.67 12.76 -16.34
N LEU A 338 30.85 12.72 -15.30
CA LEU A 338 29.58 13.44 -15.17
C LEU A 338 29.54 14.24 -13.87
N VAL A 339 28.62 15.21 -13.81
CA VAL A 339 28.28 15.92 -12.58
C VAL A 339 26.97 15.38 -12.03
N TYR A 340 26.95 15.13 -10.72
CA TYR A 340 25.78 14.67 -10.01
C TYR A 340 24.63 15.67 -10.09
N GLN A 341 23.43 15.15 -10.35
CA GLN A 341 22.15 15.82 -10.41
C GLN A 341 21.16 14.94 -9.62
N PRO A 342 20.37 15.55 -8.72
CA PRO A 342 19.35 14.81 -7.98
C PRO A 342 18.32 14.18 -8.92
N ASN A 343 17.80 13.01 -8.55
CA ASN A 343 16.76 12.26 -9.28
C ASN A 343 17.14 11.84 -10.71
N GLN A 344 18.42 11.89 -11.07
CA GLN A 344 18.92 11.34 -12.33
C GLN A 344 19.42 9.90 -12.13
N TYR A 345 19.17 9.04 -13.11
CA TYR A 345 19.75 7.71 -13.15
C TYR A 345 21.17 7.77 -13.72
N TYR A 346 22.12 7.10 -13.06
CA TYR A 346 23.54 7.09 -13.46
C TYR A 346 24.05 5.71 -13.86
N GLY A 347 23.28 4.63 -13.71
CA GLY A 347 23.83 3.27 -13.72
C GLY A 347 23.99 2.73 -12.30
N HIS A 348 24.83 1.71 -12.13
CA HIS A 348 25.10 1.13 -10.82
C HIS A 348 26.49 1.52 -10.33
N GLU A 349 26.56 2.21 -9.20
CA GLU A 349 27.81 2.55 -8.52
C GLU A 349 28.55 1.26 -8.11
N LEU A 350 29.81 1.17 -8.54
CA LEU A 350 30.75 0.11 -8.19
C LEU A 350 31.08 0.27 -6.71
N ARG A 351 30.41 -0.52 -5.87
CA ARG A 351 30.50 -0.40 -4.42
C ARG A 351 30.22 -1.72 -3.71
N GLY A 352 30.83 -1.86 -2.52
CA GLY A 352 30.65 -3.02 -1.66
C GLY A 352 31.00 -4.31 -2.39
N LEU A 353 30.08 -5.27 -2.38
CA LEU A 353 30.24 -6.60 -3.02
C LEU A 353 30.34 -6.54 -4.55
N LEU A 354 30.03 -5.39 -5.17
CA LEU A 354 30.25 -5.12 -6.60
C LEU A 354 31.18 -3.92 -6.78
N GLY A 355 32.18 -3.77 -5.91
CA GLY A 355 33.24 -2.77 -6.04
C GLY A 355 34.12 -2.99 -7.29
N PRO A 356 35.05 -2.07 -7.59
CA PRO A 356 35.96 -2.22 -8.73
C PRO A 356 36.70 -3.55 -8.75
N GLY A 357 36.57 -4.29 -9.85
CA GLY A 357 37.18 -5.60 -10.05
C GLY A 357 36.56 -6.75 -9.25
N GLN A 358 35.48 -6.50 -8.49
CA GLN A 358 34.80 -7.52 -7.71
C GLN A 358 33.72 -8.22 -8.52
N THR A 359 33.55 -9.51 -8.25
CA THR A 359 32.47 -10.35 -8.76
C THR A 359 31.69 -10.93 -7.57
N TYR A 360 30.41 -11.21 -7.78
CA TYR A 360 29.56 -11.82 -6.76
C TYR A 360 28.72 -12.95 -7.35
N THR A 361 28.89 -14.17 -6.85
CA THR A 361 28.07 -15.33 -7.25
C THR A 361 26.83 -15.43 -6.36
N VAL A 362 25.65 -15.34 -6.97
CA VAL A 362 24.36 -15.44 -6.30
C VAL A 362 24.10 -16.91 -5.93
N PRO A 363 23.87 -17.25 -4.65
CA PRO A 363 23.51 -18.62 -4.27
C PRO A 363 22.24 -19.09 -4.98
N SER A 364 22.14 -20.38 -5.34
CA SER A 364 21.05 -20.92 -6.18
C SER A 364 19.62 -20.67 -5.69
N ASN A 365 19.44 -20.48 -4.37
CA ASN A 365 18.14 -20.19 -3.76
C ASN A 365 17.95 -18.73 -3.35
N HIS A 366 18.78 -17.83 -3.88
CA HIS A 366 18.79 -16.42 -3.52
C HIS A 366 18.55 -15.52 -4.74
N TYR A 367 18.23 -14.27 -4.44
CA TYR A 367 18.14 -13.17 -5.38
C TYR A 367 19.09 -12.04 -4.99
N PHE A 368 19.53 -11.27 -5.98
CA PHE A 368 20.34 -10.08 -5.79
C PHE A 368 19.60 -8.88 -6.38
N VAL A 369 19.46 -7.80 -5.61
CA VAL A 369 18.66 -6.64 -5.99
C VAL A 369 19.45 -5.34 -5.87
N LEU A 370 19.15 -4.38 -6.73
CA LEU A 370 19.74 -3.03 -6.71
C LEU A 370 18.65 -1.98 -6.64
N GLY A 371 18.95 -0.84 -6.02
CA GLY A 371 18.12 0.35 -6.15
C GLY A 371 18.56 1.19 -7.33
N ASP A 372 17.57 1.79 -8.00
CA ASP A 372 17.80 2.59 -9.20
C ASP A 372 18.51 3.91 -8.86
N ASN A 373 18.30 4.48 -7.67
CA ASN A 373 19.06 5.62 -7.17
C ASN A 373 20.37 5.12 -6.53
N THR A 374 21.35 4.82 -7.38
CA THR A 374 22.52 4.03 -6.97
C THR A 374 23.34 4.65 -5.83
N PHE A 375 23.45 5.98 -5.80
CA PHE A 375 24.16 6.74 -4.77
C PHE A 375 23.37 6.92 -3.46
N ASN A 376 22.08 6.58 -3.47
CA ASN A 376 21.19 6.69 -2.32
C ASN A 376 20.39 5.40 -2.10
N SER A 377 21.02 4.25 -2.33
CA SER A 377 20.40 2.94 -2.17
C SER A 377 21.24 2.02 -1.29
N PHE A 378 20.65 1.58 -0.18
CA PHE A 378 21.16 0.50 0.63
C PHE A 378 20.55 -0.84 0.15
N ASP A 379 21.26 -1.52 -0.74
CA ASP A 379 20.81 -2.73 -1.46
C ASP A 379 21.85 -3.87 -1.40
N SER A 380 21.69 -4.91 -2.22
CA SER A 380 22.49 -6.14 -2.13
C SER A 380 24.00 -5.90 -2.29
N ARG A 381 24.45 -4.74 -2.78
CA ARG A 381 25.87 -4.35 -2.74
C ARG A 381 26.45 -4.32 -1.32
N PHE A 382 25.61 -4.05 -0.31
CA PHE A 382 26.04 -3.93 1.08
C PHE A 382 25.72 -5.18 1.91
N TRP A 383 24.54 -5.77 1.69
CA TRP A 383 24.03 -6.86 2.52
C TRP A 383 23.91 -8.20 1.78
N GLY A 384 24.38 -8.28 0.53
CA GLY A 384 24.45 -9.51 -0.25
C GLY A 384 23.12 -9.98 -0.83
N ALA A 385 23.11 -11.22 -1.31
CA ALA A 385 21.90 -11.86 -1.83
C ALA A 385 20.97 -12.29 -0.67
N PHE A 386 19.67 -12.44 -0.95
CA PHE A 386 18.66 -12.84 0.03
C PHE A 386 17.82 -14.03 -0.45
N PRO A 387 17.24 -14.85 0.46
CA PRO A 387 16.47 -16.03 0.08
C PRO A 387 15.26 -15.68 -0.79
N LYS A 388 15.06 -16.42 -1.88
CA LYS A 388 13.96 -16.17 -2.85
C LYS A 388 12.57 -16.21 -2.23
N GLN A 389 12.38 -16.96 -1.14
CA GLN A 389 11.12 -17.10 -0.42
C GLN A 389 10.70 -15.82 0.33
N LYS A 390 11.61 -14.86 0.49
CA LYS A 390 11.30 -13.56 1.11
C LYS A 390 10.58 -12.61 0.16
N VAL A 391 10.51 -12.92 -1.14
CA VAL A 391 9.78 -12.12 -2.13
C VAL A 391 8.28 -12.26 -1.90
N ILE A 392 7.61 -11.12 -1.77
CA ILE A 392 6.17 -11.02 -1.51
C ILE A 392 5.38 -10.86 -2.80
N GLY A 393 5.88 -10.03 -3.71
CA GLY A 393 5.11 -9.66 -4.89
C GLY A 393 5.80 -8.64 -5.78
N LYS A 394 5.13 -8.32 -6.88
CA LYS A 394 5.56 -7.36 -7.89
C LYS A 394 4.88 -6.02 -7.69
N ALA A 395 5.64 -4.92 -7.64
CA ALA A 395 5.05 -3.59 -7.74
C ALA A 395 4.50 -3.38 -9.16
N PHE A 396 3.24 -2.97 -9.32
CA PHE A 396 2.63 -2.87 -10.66
C PHE A 396 1.79 -1.62 -10.94
N PHE A 397 1.34 -0.87 -9.93
CA PHE A 397 0.47 0.30 -10.14
C PHE A 397 0.67 1.35 -9.04
N VAL A 398 0.96 2.60 -9.42
CA VAL A 398 0.99 3.74 -8.48
C VAL A 398 -0.41 4.35 -8.42
N TYR A 399 -1.04 4.31 -7.25
CA TYR A 399 -2.40 4.82 -7.03
C TYR A 399 -2.44 6.19 -6.35
N TRP A 400 -1.31 6.66 -5.81
CA TRP A 400 -1.20 7.98 -5.19
C TRP A 400 0.25 8.48 -5.28
N PRO A 401 0.49 9.79 -5.52
CA PRO A 401 -0.47 10.87 -5.72
C PRO A 401 -1.14 10.85 -7.10
N LEU A 402 -2.22 11.62 -7.27
CA LEU A 402 -2.88 11.87 -8.56
C LEU A 402 -2.05 12.85 -9.39
N SER A 403 -0.82 12.45 -9.70
CA SER A 403 0.15 13.19 -10.49
C SER A 403 0.37 12.50 -11.83
N GLN A 404 1.35 12.97 -12.62
CA GLN A 404 1.82 12.27 -13.82
C GLN A 404 2.25 10.81 -13.54
N ARG A 405 2.56 10.50 -12.27
CA ARG A 405 3.02 9.17 -11.84
C ARG A 405 1.88 8.17 -11.61
N PHE A 406 0.63 8.62 -11.56
CA PHE A 406 -0.53 7.77 -11.35
C PHE A 406 -0.72 6.81 -12.53
N GLY A 407 -0.75 5.50 -12.26
CA GLY A 407 -0.99 4.48 -13.27
C GLY A 407 0.02 3.32 -13.27
N PHE A 408 0.04 2.60 -14.39
CA PHE A 408 0.93 1.45 -14.63
C PHE A 408 2.32 1.82 -15.16
N GLY A 409 2.56 3.12 -15.45
CA GLY A 409 3.60 3.58 -16.38
C GLY A 409 5.06 3.61 -15.94
N TYR A 410 5.45 2.96 -14.83
CA TYR A 410 6.80 3.11 -14.24
C TYR A 410 7.46 1.80 -13.76
N LEU A 411 6.83 0.64 -13.99
CA LEU A 411 7.12 -0.61 -13.24
C LEU A 411 7.42 -1.84 -14.11
#